data_AF-A0A2A4KUW6-F1
#
_entry.id   AF-A0A2A4KUW6-F1
#
_cell.length_a   1.000
_cell.length_b   1.000
_cell.length_c   1.000
_cell.angle_alpha   90.00
_cell.angle_beta   90.00
_cell.angle_gamma   90.00
#
_symmetry.space_group_name_H-M   'P 1'
#
loop_
_entity.id
_entity.type
_entity.pdbx_description
1 polymer ?
#
loop_
_entity_poly.entity_id
_entity_poly.type
_entity_poly.pdbx_seq_one_letter_code
_entity_poly.pdbx_strand_id
1 'polypeptide(L)'
;MTAEETRTLVNGALTDPTIDLATALGVSLAFREGLRTVVLASLSRADYHPAVGEVPGILTYRDGDQVRAAKLSPESELLFAAVLDR
;
A
#
# COMPACT_ATOMS: atom_id res chain seq x y z
N MET A 1 9.10 3.73 -11.84
CA MET A 1 8.10 4.78 -11.59
C MET A 1 8.75 5.83 -10.71
N THR A 2 8.61 7.11 -11.05
CA THR A 2 9.12 8.23 -10.26
C THR A 2 8.18 8.54 -9.09
N ALA A 3 8.66 9.35 -8.14
CA ALA A 3 7.82 9.81 -7.04
C ALA A 3 6.60 10.63 -7.54
N GLU A 4 6.78 11.42 -8.61
CA GLU A 4 5.73 12.23 -9.22
C GLU A 4 4.67 11.38 -9.93
N GLU A 5 5.10 10.35 -10.66
CA GLU A 5 4.19 9.38 -11.30
C GLU A 5 3.36 8.63 -10.25
N THR A 6 3.98 8.23 -9.12
CA THR A 6 3.25 7.58 -8.03
C THR A 6 2.23 8.51 -7.39
N ARG A 7 2.60 9.78 -7.18
CA ARG A 7 1.70 10.78 -6.60
C ARG A 7 0.51 11.05 -7.52
N THR A 8 0.75 11.12 -8.83
CA THR A 8 -0.30 11.25 -9.85
C THR A 8 -1.26 10.07 -9.80
N LEU A 9 -0.74 8.84 -9.74
CA LEU A 9 -1.54 7.62 -9.60
C LEU A 9 -2.41 7.65 -8.33
N VAL A 10 -1.81 7.95 -7.18
CA VAL A 10 -2.51 7.99 -5.88
C VAL A 10 -3.62 9.02 -5.89
N ASN A 11 -3.34 10.24 -6.32
CA ASN A 11 -4.34 11.31 -6.41
C ASN A 11 -5.46 10.95 -7.40
N GLY A 12 -5.12 10.38 -8.56
CA GLY A 12 -6.11 9.90 -9.52
C GLY A 12 -7.03 8.85 -8.89
N ALA A 13 -6.45 7.83 -8.26
CA ALA A 13 -7.21 6.75 -7.64
C ALA A 13 -8.14 7.22 -6.52
N LEU A 14 -7.71 8.21 -5.73
CA LEU A 14 -8.52 8.77 -4.63
C LEU A 14 -9.66 9.69 -5.10
N THR A 15 -9.57 10.24 -6.32
CA THR A 15 -10.55 11.22 -6.84
C THR A 15 -11.49 10.65 -7.89
N ASP A 16 -11.06 9.64 -8.64
CA ASP A 16 -11.86 8.98 -9.66
C ASP A 16 -12.38 7.62 -9.16
N PRO A 17 -13.70 7.47 -8.92
CA PRO A 17 -14.27 6.23 -8.41
C PRO A 17 -14.21 5.07 -9.41
N THR A 18 -13.91 5.33 -10.69
CA THR A 18 -13.74 4.29 -11.71
C THR A 18 -12.39 3.58 -11.61
N ILE A 19 -11.43 4.18 -10.91
CA ILE A 19 -10.13 3.57 -10.65
C ILE A 19 -10.25 2.58 -9.49
N ASP A 20 -9.76 1.36 -9.71
CA ASP A 20 -9.67 0.37 -8.65
C ASP A 20 -8.56 0.75 -7.65
N LEU A 21 -8.99 1.11 -6.43
CA LEU A 21 -8.09 1.45 -5.33
C LEU A 21 -7.16 0.28 -4.96
N ALA A 22 -7.61 -0.98 -5.08
CA ALA A 22 -6.79 -2.13 -4.74
C ALA A 22 -5.62 -2.28 -5.74
N THR A 23 -5.89 -2.08 -7.03
CA THR A 23 -4.84 -2.03 -8.07
C THR A 23 -3.87 -0.87 -7.83
N ALA A 24 -4.37 0.34 -7.56
CA ALA A 24 -3.51 1.49 -7.28
C ALA A 24 -2.62 1.26 -6.05
N LEU A 25 -3.18 0.67 -4.99
CA LEU A 25 -2.46 0.28 -3.79
C LEU A 25 -1.35 -0.74 -4.10
N GLY A 26 -1.66 -1.81 -4.84
CA GLY A 26 -0.68 -2.82 -5.23
C GLY A 26 0.49 -2.22 -6.01
N VAL A 27 0.21 -1.29 -6.92
CA VAL A 27 1.24 -0.55 -7.67
C VAL A 27 2.09 0.32 -6.73
N SER A 28 1.47 1.08 -5.83
CA SER A 28 2.21 1.88 -4.84
C SER A 28 3.15 1.01 -4.01
N LEU A 29 2.65 -0.10 -3.47
CA LEU A 29 3.40 -1.05 -2.65
C LEU A 29 4.59 -1.70 -3.39
N ALA A 30 4.41 -2.03 -4.67
CA ALA A 30 5.48 -2.58 -5.48
C ALA A 30 6.60 -1.56 -5.72
N PHE A 31 6.26 -0.29 -5.97
CA PHE A 31 7.25 0.73 -6.34
C PHE A 31 7.85 1.49 -5.16
N ARG A 32 7.11 1.66 -4.05
CA ARG A 32 7.56 2.40 -2.87
C ARG A 32 8.17 1.49 -1.81
N GLU A 33 7.53 0.36 -1.53
CA GLU A 33 8.00 -0.60 -0.52
C GLU A 33 8.74 -1.81 -1.14
N GLY A 34 8.79 -1.92 -2.46
CA GLY A 34 9.51 -3.00 -3.15
C GLY A 34 8.85 -4.37 -3.02
N LEU A 35 7.55 -4.41 -2.70
CA LEU A 35 6.85 -5.67 -2.48
C LEU A 35 6.65 -6.44 -3.78
N ARG A 36 6.92 -7.75 -3.71
CA ARG A 36 6.75 -8.66 -4.85
C ARG A 36 5.26 -8.92 -5.09
N THR A 37 4.87 -9.11 -6.34
CA THR A 37 3.48 -9.40 -6.71
C THR A 37 2.88 -10.61 -5.99
N VAL A 38 3.69 -11.66 -5.77
CA VAL A 38 3.28 -12.84 -5.00
C VAL A 38 2.94 -12.52 -3.54
N VAL A 39 3.64 -11.54 -2.94
CA VAL A 39 3.34 -11.04 -1.60
C VAL A 39 2.04 -10.27 -1.63
N LEU A 40 1.90 -9.33 -2.58
CA LEU A 40 0.71 -8.49 -2.73
C LEU A 40 -0.58 -9.31 -2.85
N ALA A 41 -0.54 -10.41 -3.62
CA ALA A 41 -1.68 -11.29 -3.82
C ALA A 41 -2.12 -12.06 -2.55
N SER A 42 -1.26 -12.11 -1.52
CA SER A 42 -1.53 -12.80 -0.26
C SER A 42 -1.87 -11.85 0.90
N LEU A 43 -1.80 -10.54 0.68
CA LEU A 43 -2.05 -9.56 1.73
C LEU A 43 -3.52 -9.56 2.15
N SER A 44 -3.73 -9.40 3.45
CA SER A 44 -5.03 -9.25 4.07
C SER A 44 -5.10 -7.96 4.89
N ARG A 45 -6.31 -7.58 5.32
CA ARG A 45 -6.47 -6.45 6.26
C ARG A 45 -5.71 -6.66 7.58
N ALA A 46 -5.57 -7.90 8.05
CA ALA A 46 -4.92 -8.21 9.32
C ALA A 46 -3.41 -7.97 9.29
N ASP A 47 -2.83 -7.88 8.09
CA ASP A 47 -1.42 -7.63 7.85
C ASP A 47 -1.05 -6.14 7.98
N TYR A 48 -2.05 -5.26 7.99
CA TYR A 48 -1.87 -3.82 8.06
C TYR A 48 -2.02 -3.29 9.49
N HIS A 49 -1.02 -2.52 9.90
CA HIS A 49 -0.98 -1.79 11.15
C HIS A 49 -0.94 -0.29 10.86
N PRO A 50 -2.03 0.46 11.11
CA PRO A 50 -2.10 1.87 10.75
C PRO A 50 -1.11 2.72 11.53
N ALA A 51 -0.72 3.84 10.93
CA ALA A 51 0.10 4.87 11.56
C ALA A 51 -0.52 5.38 12.88
N VAL A 52 0.32 5.69 13.87
CA VAL A 52 -0.09 6.25 15.15
C VAL A 52 0.81 7.43 15.51
N GLY A 53 0.23 8.63 15.53
CA GLY A 53 0.98 9.87 15.75
C GLY A 53 2.02 10.07 14.64
N GLU A 54 3.30 10.16 15.02
CA GLU A 54 4.42 10.30 14.08
C GLU A 54 5.01 8.96 13.62
N VAL A 55 4.49 7.83 14.11
CA VAL A 55 4.96 6.49 13.73
C VAL A 55 4.25 6.07 12.43
N PRO A 56 5.00 5.80 11.34
CA PRO A 56 4.40 5.36 10.08
C PRO A 56 3.73 4.00 10.23
N GLY A 57 2.71 3.76 9.41
CA GLY A 57 2.06 2.46 9.35
C GLY A 57 3.03 1.37 8.91
N ILE A 58 2.70 0.14 9.30
CA ILE A 58 3.49 -1.04 9.03
C ILE A 58 2.62 -2.06 8.32
N LEU A 59 3.17 -2.68 7.28
CA LEU A 59 2.60 -3.85 6.67
C LEU A 59 3.48 -5.07 6.99
N THR A 60 2.93 -6.04 7.71
CA THR A 60 3.56 -7.34 7.90
C THR A 60 3.23 -8.25 6.73
N TYR A 61 4.17 -9.04 6.25
CA TYR A 61 3.91 -9.93 5.13
C TYR A 61 4.79 -11.16 5.16
N ARG A 62 4.31 -12.23 4.54
CA ARG A 62 5.09 -13.46 4.38
C ARG A 62 5.92 -13.41 3.10
N ASP A 63 7.21 -13.71 3.24
CA ASP A 63 8.17 -13.79 2.16
C ASP A 63 8.87 -15.15 2.18
N GLY A 64 8.28 -16.13 1.48
CA GLY A 64 8.63 -17.54 1.66
C GLY A 64 8.23 -18.02 3.05
N ASP A 65 9.18 -18.54 3.83
CA ASP A 65 8.94 -19.00 5.21
C ASP A 65 9.17 -17.91 6.26
N GLN A 66 9.55 -16.70 5.85
CA GLN A 66 9.84 -15.60 6.77
C GLN A 66 8.68 -14.62 6.85
N VAL A 67 8.39 -14.11 8.04
CA VAL A 67 7.54 -12.94 8.23
C VAL A 67 8.42 -11.70 8.26
N ARG A 68 8.07 -10.71 7.44
CA ARG A 68 8.77 -9.43 7.31
C ARG A 68 7.81 -8.29 7.60
N ALA A 69 8.37 -7.10 7.82
CA ALA A 69 7.61 -5.87 8.03
C ALA A 69 8.18 -4.78 7.13
N ALA A 70 7.31 -4.07 6.41
CA ALA A 70 7.64 -2.87 5.66
C ALA A 70 7.00 -1.67 6.33
N LYS A 71 7.78 -0.59 6.53
CA LYS A 71 7.22 0.72 6.86
C LYS A 71 6.56 1.27 5.61
N LEU A 72 5.34 1.77 5.75
CA LEU A 72 4.59 2.33 4.64
C LEU A 72 5.01 3.78 4.38
N SER A 73 5.12 4.10 3.10
CA SER A 73 5.14 5.47 2.61
C SER A 73 3.78 6.15 2.86
N PRO A 74 3.77 7.48 3.00
CA PRO A 74 2.52 8.23 3.14
C PRO A 74 1.50 7.94 2.03
N GLU A 75 1.97 7.73 0.79
CA GLU A 75 1.13 7.41 -0.35
C GLU A 75 0.45 6.03 -0.21
N SER A 76 1.21 4.99 0.15
CA SER A 76 0.67 3.64 0.37
C SER A 76 -0.28 3.62 1.58
N GLU A 77 0.02 4.39 2.63
CA GLU A 77 -0.85 4.54 3.81
C GLU A 77 -2.21 5.14 3.44
N LEU A 78 -2.21 6.22 2.65
CA LEU A 78 -3.44 6.88 2.18
C LEU A 78 -4.32 5.93 1.36
N LEU A 79 -3.72 5.17 0.44
CA LEU A 79 -4.45 4.19 -0.37
C LEU A 79 -4.98 3.03 0.49
N PHE A 80 -4.22 2.56 1.48
CA PHE A 80 -4.71 1.54 2.42
C PHE A 80 -5.92 2.04 3.21
N ALA A 81 -5.85 3.24 3.78
CA ALA A 81 -6.96 3.83 4.51
C ALA A 81 -8.22 3.93 3.63
N ALA A 82 -8.07 4.39 2.38
CA ALA A 82 -9.19 4.50 1.42
C ALA A 82 -9.78 3.14 1.01
N VAL A 83 -8.95 2.11 0.82
CA VAL A 83 -9.44 0.74 0.54
C VAL A 83 -10.24 0.18 1.72
N LEU A 84 -9.83 0.49 2.96
CA LEU A 84 -10.45 -0.06 4.17
C LEU A 84 -11.72 0.66 4.65
N ASP A 85 -11.95 1.88 4.16
CA ASP A 85 -13.15 2.69 4.41
C ASP A 85 -14.32 2.30 3.47
N ARG A 86 -14.05 1.53 2.42
CA ARG A 86 -15.06 0.99 1.49
C ARG A 86 -15.79 -0.24 2.03
#